data_AF-A0A357QK89-F1
#
_entry.id   AF-A0A357QK89-F1
#
_cell.length_a   1.000
_cell.length_b   1.000
_cell.length_c   1.000
_cell.angle_alpha   90.00
_cell.angle_beta   90.00
_cell.angle_gamma   90.00
#
_symmetry.space_group_name_H-M   'P 1'
#
loop_
_entity.id
_entity.type
_entity.pdbx_description
1 polymer ?
#
loop_
_entity_poly.entity_id
_entity_poly.type
_entity_poly.pdbx_seq_one_letter_code
_entity_poly.pdbx_strand_id
1 'polypeptide(L)'
;MMKILFLILAFIFSVGLFAQPGSDSLRIESNRIGSGITVGTSFISAGNGKTMYCSYFAPHVEYDLTSRFRINVGGMLVNTNLFGVQPDETSSSGYAVSNGAFSTFLYLSGSYELSSKLVVSGTVFKSVRSNSYSSNSPVLDIYELGLEYKFNDNFSVGIEMKYINSNMPIGMFSNPYAPQGSFLMPSMR
;
A
#
# COMPACT_ATOMS: atom_id res chain seq x y z
N MET A 1 15.26 -15.63 11.21
CA MET A 1 14.73 -14.60 10.28
C MET A 1 14.66 -15.04 8.82
N MET A 2 15.64 -15.78 8.29
CA MET A 2 15.65 -16.28 6.89
C MET A 2 14.49 -17.25 6.54
N LYS A 3 13.90 -17.92 7.55
CA LYS A 3 12.85 -18.93 7.37
C LYS A 3 11.49 -18.37 6.92
N ILE A 4 11.14 -17.13 7.29
CA ILE A 4 9.83 -16.53 6.93
C ILE A 4 9.85 -16.00 5.49
N LEU A 5 10.95 -15.39 5.05
CA LEU A 5 11.12 -14.95 3.67
C LEU A 5 11.09 -16.16 2.71
N PHE A 6 11.72 -17.26 3.10
CA PHE A 6 11.68 -18.52 2.34
C PHE A 6 10.26 -19.11 2.27
N LEU A 7 9.45 -18.93 3.31
CA LEU A 7 8.07 -19.42 3.36
C LEU A 7 7.14 -18.59 2.46
N ILE A 8 7.34 -17.27 2.41
CA ILE A 8 6.59 -16.38 1.52
C ILE A 8 7.00 -16.60 0.05
N LEU A 9 8.30 -16.73 -0.23
CA LEU A 9 8.79 -17.08 -1.57
C LEU A 9 8.33 -18.49 -1.99
N ALA A 10 8.37 -19.47 -1.09
CA ALA A 10 7.86 -20.81 -1.37
C ALA A 10 6.34 -20.82 -1.60
N PHE A 11 5.58 -19.94 -0.94
CA PHE A 11 4.15 -19.79 -1.16
C PHE A 11 3.84 -19.13 -2.52
N ILE A 12 4.59 -18.11 -2.92
CA ILE A 12 4.43 -17.47 -4.24
C ILE A 12 4.84 -18.45 -5.36
N PHE A 13 5.92 -19.22 -5.15
CA PHE A 13 6.39 -20.21 -6.11
C PHE A 13 5.48 -21.45 -6.19
N SER A 14 4.87 -21.87 -5.09
CA SER A 14 3.93 -23.00 -5.09
C SER A 14 2.62 -22.68 -5.81
N VAL A 15 2.08 -21.46 -5.64
CA VAL A 15 0.88 -21.02 -6.37
C VAL A 15 1.14 -20.97 -7.89
N GLY A 16 2.38 -20.68 -8.32
CA GLY A 16 2.80 -20.74 -9.72
C GLY A 16 2.99 -22.16 -10.29
N LEU A 17 3.29 -23.15 -9.44
CA LEU A 17 3.57 -24.54 -9.87
C LEU A 17 2.36 -25.47 -9.84
N PHE A 18 1.30 -25.15 -9.10
CA PHE A 18 0.08 -25.97 -9.03
C PHE A 18 -0.94 -25.70 -10.14
N ALA A 19 -0.56 -24.95 -11.19
CA ALA A 19 -1.35 -24.79 -12.41
C ALA A 19 -1.17 -25.97 -13.41
N GLN A 20 -1.05 -27.22 -12.94
CA GLN A 20 -1.10 -28.40 -13.79
C GLN A 20 -2.51 -29.03 -13.78
N PRO A 21 -3.06 -29.45 -14.95
CA PRO A 21 -4.41 -29.98 -15.03
C PRO A 21 -4.43 -31.45 -14.61
N GLY A 22 -5.00 -31.75 -13.45
CA GLY A 22 -5.16 -33.11 -12.94
C GLY A 22 -6.33 -33.25 -11.97
N SER A 23 -7.47 -33.71 -12.52
CA SER A 23 -8.65 -34.32 -11.88
C SER A 23 -9.12 -33.80 -10.51
N ASP A 24 -10.23 -33.05 -10.54
CA ASP A 24 -11.17 -32.74 -9.45
C ASP A 24 -10.68 -31.92 -8.25
N SER A 25 -9.96 -30.83 -8.52
CA SER A 25 -9.69 -29.76 -7.55
C SER A 25 -10.02 -28.40 -8.15
N LEU A 26 -10.79 -27.58 -7.40
CA LEU A 26 -11.07 -26.15 -7.60
C LEU A 26 -10.53 -25.58 -8.91
N ARG A 27 -11.37 -25.62 -9.94
CA ARG A 27 -11.10 -25.00 -11.23
C ARG A 27 -11.15 -23.48 -11.03
N ILE A 28 -10.05 -22.92 -10.53
CA ILE A 28 -9.84 -21.47 -10.48
C ILE A 28 -9.78 -21.05 -11.95
N GLU A 29 -10.86 -20.42 -12.43
CA GLU A 29 -10.83 -19.76 -13.73
C GLU A 29 -9.66 -18.78 -13.70
N SER A 30 -8.64 -19.01 -14.52
CA SER A 30 -7.40 -18.22 -14.49
C SER A 30 -7.63 -16.73 -14.75
N ASN A 31 -8.82 -16.37 -15.24
CA ASN A 31 -9.25 -15.00 -15.49
C ASN A 31 -9.58 -14.19 -14.22
N ARG A 32 -9.53 -14.80 -13.03
CA ARG A 32 -9.83 -14.14 -11.75
C ARG A 32 -8.60 -13.73 -10.96
N ILE A 33 -7.41 -14.18 -11.35
CA ILE A 33 -6.14 -13.82 -10.69
C ILE A 33 -5.37 -12.87 -11.59
N GLY A 34 -5.11 -11.66 -11.09
CA GLY A 34 -4.21 -10.69 -11.69
C GLY A 34 -2.91 -10.58 -10.91
N SER A 35 -1.85 -10.12 -11.56
CA SER A 35 -0.63 -9.70 -10.87
C SER A 35 -0.11 -8.43 -11.50
N GLY A 36 0.49 -7.57 -10.69
CA GLY A 36 0.89 -6.25 -11.13
C GLY A 36 2.00 -5.68 -10.26
N ILE A 37 2.60 -4.61 -10.77
CA ILE A 37 3.61 -3.84 -10.05
C ILE A 37 3.20 -2.38 -10.16
N THR A 38 3.08 -1.71 -9.02
CA THR A 38 2.88 -0.26 -8.95
C THR A 38 4.19 0.41 -8.56
N VAL A 39 4.59 1.42 -9.31
CA VAL A 39 5.71 2.30 -8.97
C VAL A 39 5.22 3.72 -8.98
N GLY A 40 5.73 4.54 -8.06
CA GLY A 40 5.36 5.94 -8.05
C GLY A 40 6.22 6.77 -7.13
N THR A 41 5.96 8.07 -7.19
CA THR A 41 6.67 9.08 -6.40
C THR A 41 5.68 10.13 -5.91
N SER A 42 5.88 10.67 -4.71
CA SER A 42 5.12 11.80 -4.19
C SER A 42 6.06 12.88 -3.67
N PHE A 43 5.60 14.13 -3.78
CA PHE A 43 6.33 15.29 -3.28
C PHE A 43 5.37 16.14 -2.45
N ILE A 44 5.82 16.55 -1.26
CA ILE A 44 5.07 17.43 -0.36
C ILE A 44 5.96 18.61 0.03
N SER A 45 5.41 19.81 -0.05
CA SER A 45 6.03 21.04 0.46
C SER A 45 5.18 21.57 1.61
N ALA A 46 5.79 21.71 2.79
CA ALA A 46 5.12 22.17 4.01
C ALA A 46 5.43 23.64 4.36
N GLY A 47 6.00 24.41 3.41
CA GLY A 47 6.45 25.78 3.64
C GLY A 47 7.76 25.86 4.44
N ASN A 48 8.35 27.06 4.55
CA ASN A 48 9.61 27.31 5.30
C ASN A 48 10.78 26.41 4.88
N GLY A 49 10.88 26.06 3.60
CA GLY A 49 11.93 25.18 3.06
C GLY A 49 11.81 23.72 3.47
N LYS A 50 10.72 23.31 4.14
CA LYS A 50 10.46 21.92 4.52
C LYS A 50 9.80 21.18 3.36
N THR A 51 10.48 20.17 2.83
CA THR A 51 9.94 19.34 1.76
C THR A 51 10.15 17.86 2.07
N MET A 52 9.30 17.04 1.47
CA MET A 52 9.36 15.59 1.56
C MET A 52 9.20 15.02 0.17
N TYR A 53 10.09 14.09 -0.18
CA TYR A 53 10.02 13.31 -1.41
C TYR A 53 9.92 11.84 -1.05
N CYS A 54 8.90 11.15 -1.56
CA CYS A 54 8.73 9.72 -1.39
C CYS A 54 8.78 9.03 -2.76
N SER A 55 9.36 7.86 -2.81
CA SER A 55 9.27 6.94 -3.95
C SER A 55 8.89 5.56 -3.44
N TYR A 56 8.09 4.83 -4.20
CA TYR A 56 7.63 3.51 -3.81
C TYR A 56 7.60 2.50 -4.96
N PHE A 57 7.74 1.24 -4.58
CA PHE A 57 7.64 0.07 -5.44
C PHE A 57 6.76 -0.97 -4.73
N ALA A 58 5.70 -1.41 -5.38
CA ALA A 58 4.64 -2.21 -4.77
C ALA A 58 4.14 -3.33 -5.71
N PRO A 59 4.78 -4.52 -5.66
CA PRO A 59 4.27 -5.71 -6.34
C PRO A 59 3.05 -6.25 -5.62
N HIS A 60 2.08 -6.74 -6.39
CA HIS A 60 0.81 -7.21 -5.86
C HIS A 60 0.15 -8.30 -6.70
N VAL A 61 -0.78 -8.99 -6.05
CA VAL A 61 -1.66 -9.99 -6.64
C VAL A 61 -3.09 -9.56 -6.38
N GLU A 62 -3.92 -9.67 -7.41
CA GLU A 62 -5.34 -9.35 -7.38
C GLU A 62 -6.16 -10.60 -7.54
N TYR A 63 -7.28 -10.66 -6.84
CA TYR A 63 -8.22 -11.75 -6.93
C TYR A 63 -9.67 -11.25 -6.96
N ASP A 64 -10.35 -11.53 -8.06
CA ASP A 64 -11.79 -11.29 -8.22
C ASP A 64 -12.56 -12.43 -7.56
N LEU A 65 -12.91 -12.24 -6.27
CA LEU A 65 -13.72 -13.20 -5.52
C LEU A 65 -15.10 -13.36 -6.14
N THR A 66 -15.68 -12.26 -6.61
CA THR A 66 -16.94 -12.22 -7.36
C THR A 66 -16.85 -11.16 -8.45
N SER A 67 -17.86 -11.04 -9.31
CA SER A 67 -17.93 -9.95 -10.30
C SER A 67 -18.02 -8.54 -9.68
N ARG A 68 -18.24 -8.43 -8.37
CA ARG A 68 -18.36 -7.15 -7.64
C ARG A 68 -17.37 -7.00 -6.50
N PHE A 69 -16.59 -8.04 -6.18
CA PHE A 69 -15.69 -8.04 -5.03
C PHE A 69 -14.30 -8.46 -5.45
N ARG A 70 -13.36 -7.53 -5.28
CA ARG A 70 -11.94 -7.71 -5.58
C ARG A 70 -11.13 -7.55 -4.32
N ILE A 71 -10.12 -8.40 -4.17
CA ILE A 71 -9.08 -8.28 -3.17
C ILE A 71 -7.74 -8.04 -3.86
N ASN A 72 -6.90 -7.20 -3.27
CA ASN A 72 -5.52 -6.97 -3.70
C ASN A 72 -4.60 -7.16 -2.48
N VAL A 73 -3.57 -7.98 -2.62
CA VAL A 73 -2.57 -8.24 -1.58
C VAL A 73 -1.20 -7.94 -2.16
N GLY A 74 -0.40 -7.19 -1.42
CA GLY A 74 0.93 -6.81 -1.89
C GLY A 74 1.92 -6.46 -0.80
N GLY A 75 3.16 -6.30 -1.24
CA GLY A 75 4.22 -5.67 -0.46
C GLY A 75 4.49 -4.29 -1.02
N MET A 76 4.99 -3.37 -0.20
CA MET A 76 5.39 -2.04 -0.64
C MET A 76 6.70 -1.64 0.01
N LEU A 77 7.66 -1.26 -0.82
CA LEU A 77 8.92 -0.65 -0.39
C LEU A 77 8.78 0.85 -0.58
N VAL A 78 9.04 1.63 0.47
CA VAL A 78 8.94 3.08 0.45
C VAL A 78 10.27 3.67 0.86
N ASN A 79 10.78 4.59 0.06
CA ASN A 79 11.92 5.44 0.40
C ASN A 79 11.41 6.87 0.55
N THR A 80 11.63 7.47 1.72
CA THR A 80 11.20 8.83 2.06
C THR A 80 12.42 9.68 2.39
N ASN A 81 12.60 10.77 1.68
CA ASN A 81 13.62 11.77 1.93
C ASN A 81 12.97 13.03 2.48
N LEU A 82 13.47 13.50 3.62
CA LEU A 82 13.03 14.73 4.28
C LEU A 82 14.11 15.79 4.09
N PHE A 83 13.70 16.99 3.66
CA PHE A 83 14.59 18.14 3.53
C PHE A 83 14.08 19.27 4.45
N GLY A 84 14.97 19.86 5.24
CA GLY A 84 14.63 20.96 6.15
C GLY A 84 13.82 20.54 7.39
N VAL A 85 13.61 19.24 7.62
CA VAL A 85 12.97 18.70 8.84
C VAL A 85 14.07 18.11 9.74
N GLN A 86 14.24 18.66 10.95
CA GLN A 86 15.01 18.00 12.00
C GLN A 86 14.07 17.00 12.69
N PRO A 87 14.42 15.70 12.77
CA PRO A 87 13.68 14.78 13.61
C PRO A 87 13.92 15.21 15.05
N ASP A 88 12.84 15.63 15.71
CA ASP A 88 12.91 16.02 17.10
C ASP A 88 13.23 14.79 17.95
N GLU A 89 13.97 15.05 19.03
CA GLU A 89 14.40 14.12 20.08
C GLU A 89 15.73 13.35 19.86
N THR A 90 16.79 13.91 20.46
CA THR A 90 18.09 13.33 20.88
C THR A 90 19.38 13.67 20.14
N SER A 91 19.36 14.29 18.96
CA SER A 91 20.62 14.77 18.37
C SER A 91 21.00 16.14 18.95
N SER A 92 21.80 16.15 20.00
CA SER A 92 22.55 17.31 20.52
C SER A 92 23.55 17.93 19.53
N SER A 93 23.50 17.49 18.27
CA SER A 93 24.32 17.97 17.18
C SER A 93 23.36 18.35 16.06
N GLY A 94 23.32 19.64 15.71
CA GLY A 94 22.36 20.25 14.77
C GLY A 94 22.49 19.80 13.31
N TYR A 95 22.72 18.51 13.07
CA TYR A 95 22.75 17.92 11.75
C TYR A 95 21.32 17.53 11.36
N ALA A 96 20.83 18.15 10.28
CA ALA A 96 19.67 17.65 9.57
C ALA A 96 19.92 16.18 9.20
N VAL A 97 19.02 15.28 9.61
CA VAL A 97 19.11 13.88 9.23
C VAL A 97 18.86 13.80 7.72
N SER A 98 19.94 13.75 6.96
CA SER A 98 19.94 13.63 5.50
C SER A 98 19.74 12.19 5.01
N ASN A 99 19.61 11.24 5.93
CA ASN A 99 19.41 9.84 5.58
C ASN A 99 17.92 9.54 5.42
N GLY A 100 17.51 9.24 4.19
CA GLY A 100 16.15 8.84 3.87
C GLY A 100 15.68 7.65 4.72
N ALA A 101 14.42 7.70 5.14
CA ALA A 101 13.75 6.61 5.82
C ALA A 101 13.32 5.55 4.80
N PHE A 102 13.71 4.29 5.06
CA PHE A 102 13.27 3.15 4.28
C PHE A 102 12.27 2.33 5.10
N SER A 103 11.08 2.14 4.53
CA SER A 103 9.99 1.39 5.15
C SER A 103 9.51 0.28 4.23
N THR A 104 9.13 -0.85 4.83
CA THR A 104 8.53 -1.98 4.11
C THR A 104 7.17 -2.30 4.71
N PHE A 105 6.15 -2.33 3.87
CA PHE A 105 4.78 -2.63 4.25
C PHE A 105 4.32 -3.92 3.58
N LEU A 106 3.43 -4.63 4.28
CA LEU A 106 2.47 -5.52 3.67
C LEU A 106 1.12 -4.85 3.70
N TYR A 107 0.30 -5.10 2.68
CA TYR A 107 -1.05 -4.57 2.66
C TYR A 107 -2.05 -5.57 2.11
N LEU A 108 -3.30 -5.39 2.56
CA LEU A 108 -4.49 -6.07 2.09
C LEU A 108 -5.52 -5.00 1.79
N SER A 109 -5.99 -4.97 0.55
CA SER A 109 -7.04 -4.08 0.08
C SER A 109 -8.23 -4.89 -0.43
N GLY A 110 -9.43 -4.38 -0.22
CA GLY A 110 -10.66 -4.93 -0.76
C GLY A 110 -11.54 -3.81 -1.31
N SER A 111 -12.18 -4.07 -2.45
CA SER A 111 -13.15 -3.16 -3.05
C SER A 111 -14.42 -3.91 -3.42
N TYR A 112 -15.57 -3.39 -2.99
CA TYR A 112 -16.88 -3.96 -3.23
C TYR A 112 -17.79 -2.97 -3.97
N GLU A 113 -18.31 -3.38 -5.13
CA GLU A 113 -19.33 -2.64 -5.86
C GLU A 113 -20.70 -2.89 -5.21
N LEU A 114 -21.15 -1.95 -4.38
CA LEU A 114 -22.50 -1.96 -3.82
C LEU A 114 -23.56 -1.84 -4.93
N SER A 115 -23.25 -1.07 -5.97
CA SER A 115 -24.06 -0.92 -7.19
C SER A 115 -23.17 -0.55 -8.37
N SER A 116 -23.76 -0.40 -9.57
CA SER A 116 -23.02 0.09 -10.76
C SER A 116 -22.43 1.49 -10.59
N LYS A 117 -22.87 2.26 -9.58
CA LYS A 117 -22.42 3.62 -9.32
C LYS A 117 -21.72 3.81 -7.99
N LEU A 118 -21.70 2.82 -7.10
CA LEU A 118 -21.22 3.01 -5.73
C LEU A 118 -20.23 1.90 -5.37
N VAL A 119 -19.03 2.30 -4.97
CA VAL A 119 -17.95 1.40 -4.57
C VAL A 119 -17.55 1.74 -3.14
N VAL A 120 -17.40 0.71 -2.31
CA VAL A 120 -16.77 0.82 -0.99
C VAL A 120 -15.42 0.13 -1.07
N SER A 121 -14.39 0.77 -0.54
CA SER A 121 -13.06 0.17 -0.44
C SER A 121 -12.54 0.23 0.99
N GLY A 122 -11.63 -0.68 1.29
CA GLY A 122 -10.89 -0.64 2.53
C GLY A 122 -9.50 -1.22 2.33
N THR A 123 -8.51 -0.60 2.96
CA THR A 123 -7.13 -1.06 2.91
C THR A 123 -6.52 -1.06 4.30
N VAL A 124 -5.77 -2.11 4.60
CA VAL A 124 -4.95 -2.18 5.81
C VAL A 124 -3.49 -2.35 5.42
N PHE A 125 -2.62 -1.54 5.99
CA PHE A 125 -1.17 -1.64 5.85
C PHE A 125 -0.56 -1.99 7.19
N LYS A 126 0.47 -2.83 7.15
CA LYS A 126 1.29 -3.17 8.30
C LYS A 126 2.75 -3.04 7.95
N SER A 127 3.49 -2.25 8.72
CA SER A 127 4.94 -2.19 8.62
C SER A 127 5.57 -3.50 9.08
N VAL A 128 6.44 -4.07 8.24
CA VAL A 128 7.23 -5.28 8.56
C VAL A 128 8.64 -4.89 9.00
N ARG A 129 9.14 -3.76 8.49
CA ARG A 129 10.45 -3.22 8.84
C ARG A 129 10.46 -1.72 8.62
N SER A 130 10.86 -1.00 9.67
CA SER A 130 11.24 0.41 9.59
C SER A 130 12.68 0.49 10.10
N ASN A 131 13.61 1.03 9.30
CA ASN A 131 14.99 1.28 9.75
C ASN A 131 15.04 2.51 10.67
N SER A 132 14.24 2.52 11.73
CA SER A 132 14.27 3.59 12.73
C SER A 132 15.28 3.24 13.81
N TYR A 133 16.08 4.22 14.24
CA TYR A 133 17.22 4.12 15.17
C TYR A 133 16.86 3.67 16.61
N SER A 134 15.65 3.15 16.84
CA SER A 134 15.13 2.77 18.15
C SER A 134 14.86 1.27 18.23
N SER A 135 15.29 0.64 19.31
CA SER A 135 15.11 -0.78 19.65
C SER A 135 13.63 -1.19 19.83
N ASN A 136 12.71 -0.22 19.88
CA ASN A 136 11.29 -0.48 19.74
C ASN A 136 10.95 -0.49 18.24
N SER A 137 10.79 -1.69 17.67
CA SER A 137 10.33 -1.86 16.29
C SER A 137 9.07 -1.02 16.07
N PRO A 138 9.12 0.03 15.23
CA PRO A 138 7.98 0.90 15.09
C PRO A 138 6.86 0.17 14.39
N VAL A 139 5.74 0.02 15.09
CA VAL A 139 4.51 -0.51 14.51
C VAL A 139 3.84 0.68 13.82
N LEU A 140 3.72 0.58 12.50
CA LEU A 140 2.94 1.50 11.70
C LEU A 140 1.84 0.69 11.04
N ASP A 141 0.64 0.87 11.59
CA ASP A 141 -0.59 0.28 11.07
C ASP A 141 -1.42 1.41 10.46
N ILE A 142 -1.81 1.25 9.20
CA ILE A 142 -2.64 2.22 8.48
C ILE A 142 -3.94 1.53 8.09
N TYR A 143 -5.06 2.16 8.38
CA TYR A 143 -6.40 1.69 8.05
C TYR A 143 -7.08 2.74 7.19
N GLU A 144 -7.60 2.34 6.05
CA GLU A 144 -8.24 3.21 5.09
C GLU A 144 -9.61 2.67 4.76
N LEU A 145 -10.57 3.58 4.63
CA LEU A 145 -11.93 3.32 4.19
C LEU A 145 -12.30 4.36 3.15
N GLY A 146 -12.70 3.88 1.98
CA GLY A 146 -13.10 4.70 0.85
C GLY A 146 -14.55 4.47 0.46
N LEU A 147 -15.21 5.54 0.02
CA LEU A 147 -16.50 5.50 -0.63
C LEU A 147 -16.38 6.29 -1.94
N GLU A 148 -16.70 5.67 -3.06
CA GLU A 148 -16.71 6.32 -4.37
C GLU A 148 -18.09 6.25 -5.02
N TYR A 149 -18.57 7.40 -5.49
CA TYR A 149 -19.78 7.51 -6.28
C TYR A 149 -19.46 7.92 -7.72
N LYS A 150 -19.84 7.08 -8.68
CA LYS A 150 -19.73 7.33 -10.13
C LYS A 150 -21.00 8.00 -10.63
N PHE A 151 -20.89 9.23 -11.12
CA PHE A 151 -22.01 9.94 -11.75
C PHE A 151 -22.27 9.38 -13.15
N ASN A 152 -21.19 9.14 -13.90
CA ASN A 152 -21.15 8.52 -15.22
C ASN A 152 -19.79 7.82 -15.42
N ASP A 153 -19.51 7.32 -16.62
CA ASP A 153 -18.31 6.53 -16.92
C ASP A 153 -17.01 7.36 -16.93
N ASN A 154 -17.11 8.69 -16.92
CA ASN A 154 -15.97 9.61 -16.98
C ASN A 154 -15.80 10.48 -15.73
N PHE A 155 -16.74 10.42 -14.79
CA PHE A 155 -16.77 11.28 -13.62
C PHE A 155 -17.22 10.53 -12.37
N SER A 156 -16.34 10.49 -11.37
CA SER A 156 -16.62 9.97 -10.03
C SER A 156 -16.13 10.95 -8.97
N VAL A 157 -16.73 10.86 -7.79
CA VAL A 157 -16.29 11.57 -6.59
C VAL A 157 -16.12 10.55 -5.48
N GLY A 158 -14.98 10.63 -4.79
CA GLY A 158 -14.64 9.75 -3.68
C GLY A 158 -14.37 10.52 -2.40
N ILE A 159 -14.69 9.89 -1.27
CA ILE A 159 -14.25 10.30 0.06
C ILE A 159 -13.43 9.15 0.64
N GLU A 160 -12.26 9.46 1.18
CA GLU A 160 -11.40 8.50 1.86
C GLU A 160 -11.12 8.98 3.28
N MET A 161 -11.26 8.07 4.24
CA MET A 161 -10.87 8.27 5.62
C MET A 161 -9.68 7.36 5.93
N LYS A 162 -8.68 7.94 6.58
CA LYS A 162 -7.43 7.25 6.93
C LYS A 162 -7.15 7.40 8.41
N TYR A 163 -6.94 6.27 9.07
CA TYR A 163 -6.50 6.20 10.46
C TYR A 163 -5.09 5.60 10.49
N ILE A 164 -4.17 6.31 11.14
CA ILE A 164 -2.77 5.90 11.27
C ILE A 164 -2.50 5.68 12.74
N ASN A 165 -2.18 4.43 13.11
CA ASN A 165 -1.63 4.11 14.42
C ASN A 165 -0.11 3.98 14.29
N SER A 166 0.61 4.91 14.90
CA SER A 166 2.06 4.92 14.92
C SER A 166 2.57 5.32 16.30
N ASN A 167 3.57 4.59 16.78
CA ASN A 167 4.39 4.99 17.93
C ASN A 167 5.62 5.82 17.52
N MET A 168 5.73 6.20 16.24
CA MET A 168 6.73 7.17 15.80
C MET A 168 6.12 8.57 15.73
N PRO A 169 6.89 9.61 16.09
CA PRO A 169 6.53 10.99 15.85
C PRO A 169 6.66 11.32 14.36
N ILE A 170 5.83 10.70 13.50
CA ILE A 170 5.80 11.03 12.07
C ILE A 170 4.36 10.95 11.56
N GLY A 171 3.63 12.06 11.70
CA GLY A 171 2.37 12.32 10.98
C GLY A 171 2.57 12.61 9.48
N MET A 172 3.66 12.13 8.87
CA MET A 172 4.06 12.49 7.49
C MET A 172 4.06 11.32 6.51
N PHE A 173 3.63 10.12 6.90
CA PHE A 173 3.36 9.08 5.90
C PHE A 173 2.07 9.42 5.16
N SER A 174 2.17 10.28 4.15
CA SER A 174 1.20 10.31 3.06
C SER A 174 1.28 8.93 2.40
N ASN A 175 0.21 8.14 2.53
CA ASN A 175 0.07 6.91 1.75
C ASN A 175 0.25 7.27 0.27
N PRO A 176 1.19 6.65 -0.46
CA PRO A 176 1.30 6.84 -1.90
C PRO A 176 0.04 6.40 -2.69
N TYR A 177 -0.86 5.64 -2.07
CA TYR A 177 -2.18 5.29 -2.60
C TYR A 177 -3.30 6.22 -2.13
N ALA A 178 -3.03 7.16 -1.20
CA ALA A 178 -4.02 8.20 -0.88
C ALA A 178 -4.15 9.13 -2.11
N PRO A 179 -5.36 9.33 -2.63
CA PRO A 179 -5.56 9.90 -3.95
C PRO A 179 -5.23 11.41 -3.95
N GLN A 180 -4.20 11.79 -4.70
CA GLN A 180 -4.31 12.98 -5.56
C GLN A 180 -4.94 12.64 -6.93
N GLY A 181 -5.26 11.37 -7.15
CA GLY A 181 -6.10 10.88 -8.22
C GLY A 181 -6.61 9.53 -7.76
N SER A 182 -7.92 9.38 -7.71
CA SER A 182 -8.60 8.11 -7.46
C SER A 182 -7.87 6.98 -8.18
N PHE A 183 -7.47 5.94 -7.45
CA PHE A 183 -7.07 4.67 -8.05
C PHE A 183 -8.34 3.98 -8.55
N LEU A 184 -8.97 4.60 -9.54
CA LEU A 184 -9.83 3.90 -10.47
C LEU A 184 -8.89 3.00 -11.25
N MET A 185 -8.84 1.72 -10.89
CA MET A 185 -8.57 0.74 -11.93
C MET A 185 -9.60 1.00 -13.02
N PRO A 186 -9.19 1.21 -14.29
CA PRO A 186 -10.15 1.33 -15.37
C PRO A 186 -11.04 0.10 -15.29
N SER A 187 -12.36 0.30 -15.20
CA SER A 187 -13.29 -0.79 -15.38
C SER A 187 -13.11 -1.26 -16.82
N MET A 188 -12.27 -2.27 -17.02
CA MET A 188 -12.21 -2.97 -18.30
C MET A 188 -13.52 -3.76 -18.40
N ARG A 189 -14.44 -3.22 -19.20
CA ARG A 189 -15.36 -4.04 -19.97
C ARG A 189 -14.68 -4.42 -21.28
#